data_AF-A0A819WUW0-F1
#
_entry.id   AF-A0A819WUW0-F1
#
_cell.length_a   1.000
_cell.length_b   1.000
_cell.length_c   1.000
_cell.angle_alpha   90.00
_cell.angle_beta   90.00
_cell.angle_gamma   90.00
#
_symmetry.space_group_name_H-M   'P 1'
#
loop_
_entity.id
_entity.type
_entity.pdbx_description
1 polymer ?
#
loop_
_entity_poly.entity_id
_entity_poly.type
_entity_poly.pdbx_seq_one_letter_code
_entity_poly.pdbx_strand_id
1 'polypeptide(L)'
;MPYNYEHIDESSIDVSLKCLICSDPYTNPCSTICDHTICRSCITKWLETSDRCPACSKKPMTNEGLYPTNRVVFDILDRLLVQCKACRQINIQRGNFDEHSNGYCLKTFTACLAVDLKCP
;
A
#
# COMPACT_ATOMS: atom_id res chain seq x y z
N MET A 1 -1.80 -2.11 7.68
CA MET A 1 -3.25 -2.07 7.42
C MET A 1 -3.49 -3.09 6.33
N PRO A 2 -4.27 -4.14 6.56
CA PRO A 2 -4.39 -5.19 5.55
C PRO A 2 -5.17 -4.62 4.37
N TYR A 3 -4.50 -4.45 3.24
CA TYR A 3 -5.17 -4.19 1.98
C TYR A 3 -6.22 -5.28 1.73
N ASN A 4 -7.32 -4.91 1.07
CA ASN A 4 -8.38 -5.84 0.66
C ASN A 4 -7.97 -6.75 -0.52
N TYR A 5 -6.66 -6.84 -0.77
CA TYR A 5 -6.04 -7.70 -1.74
C TYR A 5 -4.85 -8.46 -1.13
N GLU A 6 -4.41 -9.50 -1.83
CA GLU A 6 -3.18 -10.25 -1.60
C GLU A 6 -2.35 -10.32 -2.89
N HIS A 7 -1.03 -10.35 -2.79
CA HIS A 7 -0.16 -10.49 -3.96
C HIS A 7 -0.19 -11.94 -4.45
N ILE A 8 -0.39 -12.15 -5.75
CA ILE A 8 -0.53 -13.50 -6.33
C ILE A 8 0.78 -14.29 -6.21
N ASP A 9 1.89 -13.61 -6.46
CA ASP A 9 3.22 -14.17 -6.33
C ASP A 9 4.12 -13.17 -5.61
N GLU A 10 4.07 -13.20 -4.28
CA GLU A 10 4.88 -12.32 -3.45
C GLU A 10 6.39 -12.65 -3.51
N SER A 11 6.71 -13.88 -3.92
CA SER A 11 8.08 -14.40 -4.00
C SER A 11 8.84 -13.87 -5.20
N SER A 12 8.15 -13.53 -6.29
CA SER A 12 8.76 -12.89 -7.46
C SER A 12 8.89 -11.37 -7.35
N ILE A 13 8.36 -10.77 -6.28
CA ILE A 13 8.53 -9.32 -6.05
C ILE A 13 9.94 -9.06 -5.54
N ASP A 14 10.67 -8.24 -6.29
CA ASP A 14 12.04 -7.84 -5.95
C ASP A 14 12.11 -7.23 -4.55
N VAL A 15 13.11 -7.64 -3.77
CA VAL A 15 13.32 -7.17 -2.39
C VAL A 15 13.56 -5.66 -2.30
N SER A 16 14.07 -5.04 -3.37
CA SER A 16 14.24 -3.58 -3.48
C SER A 16 12.93 -2.81 -3.58
N LEU A 17 11.82 -3.50 -3.84
CA LEU A 17 10.46 -2.93 -3.85
C LEU A 17 9.71 -3.17 -2.53
N LYS A 18 10.36 -3.80 -1.54
CA LYS A 18 9.77 -4.12 -0.25
C LYS A 18 10.22 -3.13 0.83
N CYS A 19 9.29 -2.81 1.72
CA CYS A 19 9.55 -1.93 2.85
C CYS A 19 10.33 -2.65 3.94
N LEU A 20 11.41 -2.05 4.45
CA LEU A 20 12.21 -2.65 5.51
C LEU A 20 11.50 -2.80 6.87
N ILE A 21 10.37 -2.11 7.08
CA ILE A 21 9.63 -2.17 8.35
C ILE A 21 8.53 -3.24 8.29
N CYS A 22 7.69 -3.24 7.25
CA CYS A 22 6.59 -4.19 7.15
C CYS A 22 6.90 -5.41 6.29
N SER A 23 8.05 -5.43 5.60
CA SER A 23 8.46 -6.48 4.66
C SER A 23 7.55 -6.69 3.44
N ASP A 24 6.44 -5.95 3.35
CA ASP A 24 5.53 -5.95 2.20
C ASP A 24 6.05 -5.02 1.08
N PRO A 25 5.58 -5.22 -0.18
CA PRO A 25 5.76 -4.25 -1.24
C PRO A 25 5.33 -2.85 -0.80
N TYR A 26 6.11 -1.84 -1.17
CA TYR A 26 5.89 -0.47 -0.70
C TYR A 26 4.45 -0.01 -0.94
N THR A 27 3.85 0.67 0.05
CA THR A 27 2.60 1.39 -0.14
C THR A 27 2.73 2.84 0.28
N ASN A 28 2.35 3.73 -0.63
CA ASN A 28 2.62 5.15 -0.54
C ASN A 28 4.08 5.41 -0.08
N PRO A 29 5.08 4.90 -0.83
CA PRO A 29 6.49 5.05 -0.46
C PRO A 29 6.90 6.52 -0.35
N CYS A 30 7.63 6.83 0.71
CA CYS A 30 8.25 8.12 0.94
C CYS A 30 9.76 7.93 1.09
N SER A 31 10.51 8.91 0.59
CA SER A 31 11.95 8.96 0.74
C SER A 31 12.33 9.90 1.88
N THR A 32 13.37 9.50 2.60
CA THR A 32 13.95 10.25 3.71
C THR A 32 15.07 11.17 3.22
N ILE A 33 15.49 12.15 4.03
CA ILE A 33 16.66 13.03 3.75
C ILE A 33 18.02 12.30 3.61
N CYS A 34 18.03 11.00 3.87
CA CYS A 34 19.18 10.11 3.69
C CYS A 34 18.94 9.06 2.60
N ASP A 35 17.99 9.33 1.70
CA ASP A 35 17.67 8.60 0.48
C ASP A 35 17.21 7.14 0.67
N HIS A 36 16.72 6.80 1.86
CA HIS A 36 16.04 5.52 2.09
C HIS A 36 14.54 5.67 1.87
N THR A 37 13.93 4.69 1.21
CA THR A 37 12.49 4.61 0.94
C THR A 37 11.78 3.68 1.93
N ILE A 38 10.69 4.17 2.53
CA ILE A 38 9.86 3.47 3.51
C ILE A 38 8.38 3.78 3.21
N CYS A 39 7.45 2.86 3.50
CA CYS A 39 6.01 3.18 3.43
C CYS A 39 5.66 4.38 4.34
N ARG A 40 4.83 5.32 3.88
CA ARG A 40 4.41 6.49 4.67
C ARG A 40 3.91 6.10 6.07
N SER A 41 3.01 5.12 6.14
CA SER A 41 2.43 4.68 7.41
C SER A 41 3.46 4.03 8.34
N CYS A 42 4.45 3.34 7.79
CA CYS A 42 5.51 2.70 8.56
C CYS A 42 6.47 3.74 9.15
N ILE A 43 6.92 4.70 8.34
CA ILE A 43 7.84 5.74 8.83
C ILE A 43 7.14 6.68 9.82
N THR A 44 5.87 7.06 9.59
CA THR A 44 5.14 7.91 10.53
C THR A 44 5.02 7.25 11.90
N LYS A 45 4.71 5.95 11.97
CA LYS A 45 4.68 5.19 13.24
C LYS A 45 6.06 5.07 13.89
N TRP A 46 7.09 4.84 13.09
CA TRP A 46 8.47 4.77 13.60
C TRP A 46 8.90 6.09 14.27
N LEU A 47 8.52 7.22 13.67
CA LEU A 47 8.83 8.55 14.19
C LEU A 47 8.12 8.90 15.51
N GLU A 48 7.15 8.09 15.96
CA GLU A 48 6.55 8.23 17.29
C GLU A 48 7.50 7.73 18.40
N THR A 49 8.46 6.85 18.07
CA THR A 49 9.36 6.21 19.05
C THR A 49 10.84 6.52 18.82
N SER A 50 11.24 6.89 17.60
CA SER A 50 12.61 7.24 17.27
C SER A 50 12.66 8.36 16.24
N ASP A 51 13.52 9.34 16.45
CA ASP A 51 13.77 10.40 15.48
C ASP A 51 14.72 9.96 14.36
N ARG A 52 15.33 8.77 14.40
CA ARG A 52 16.37 8.36 13.44
C ARG A 52 15.82 7.55 12.28
N CYS A 53 16.52 7.60 11.15
CA CYS A 53 16.23 6.72 10.02
C CYS A 53 16.27 5.23 10.43
N PRO A 54 15.22 4.43 10.17
CA PRO A 54 15.18 3.00 10.51
C PRO A 54 16.18 2.15 9.71
N ALA A 55 16.67 2.64 8.56
CA ALA A 55 17.58 1.90 7.70
C ALA A 55 19.07 2.13 8.02
N CYS A 56 19.44 3.34 8.45
CA CYS A 56 20.85 3.70 8.62
C CYS A 56 21.20 4.37 9.95
N SER A 57 20.22 4.80 10.75
CA SER A 57 20.41 5.49 12.03
C SER A 57 21.22 6.80 11.98
N LYS A 58 21.57 7.31 10.78
CA LYS A 58 22.55 8.39 10.60
C LYS A 58 22.04 9.78 10.91
N LYS A 59 20.75 10.07 10.75
CA LYS A 59 20.20 11.42 10.90
C LYS A 59 18.86 11.43 11.65
N PRO A 60 18.66 12.37 12.59
CA PRO A 60 17.33 12.68 13.09
C PRO A 60 16.49 13.28 11.96
N MET A 61 15.20 12.97 11.94
CA MET A 61 14.24 13.39 10.93
C MET A 61 12.85 13.53 11.53
N THR A 62 12.06 14.42 10.94
CA THR A 62 10.65 14.63 11.29
C THR A 62 9.77 14.21 10.12
N ASN A 63 8.45 14.16 10.34
CA ASN A 63 7.49 13.89 9.27
C ASN A 63 7.54 14.95 8.14
N GLU A 64 8.04 16.16 8.40
CA GLU A 64 8.21 17.22 7.40
C GLU A 64 9.40 16.97 6.47
N GLY A 65 10.41 16.22 6.94
CA GLY A 65 11.58 15.83 6.16
C GLY A 65 11.34 14.66 5.19
N LEU A 66 10.08 14.21 5.05
CA LEU A 66 9.70 13.10 4.18
C LEU A 66 9.13 13.64 2.87
N TYR A 67 9.67 13.17 1.75
CA TYR A 67 9.21 13.56 0.42
C TYR A 67 8.69 12.35 -0.37
N PRO A 68 7.80 12.55 -1.35
CA PRO A 68 7.35 11.47 -2.24
C PRO A 68 8.54 10.80 -2.92
N THR A 69 8.53 9.48 -3.04
CA THR A 69 9.58 8.78 -3.81
C THR A 69 9.44 9.04 -5.32
N ASN A 70 10.39 8.52 -6.09
CA ASN A 70 10.37 8.61 -7.55
C ASN A 70 9.10 7.94 -8.12
N ARG A 71 8.42 8.62 -9.04
CA ARG A 71 7.22 8.13 -9.73
C ARG A 71 7.41 6.75 -10.37
N VAL A 72 8.60 6.46 -10.89
CA VAL A 72 8.92 5.16 -11.50
C VAL A 72 8.70 4.01 -10.51
N VAL A 73 8.95 4.23 -9.21
CA VAL A 73 8.69 3.21 -8.17
C VAL A 73 7.20 2.92 -8.07
N PHE A 74 6.34 3.95 -8.10
CA PHE A 74 4.89 3.76 -8.14
C PHE A 74 4.46 3.01 -9.40
N ASP A 75 4.95 3.42 -10.58
CA ASP A 75 4.60 2.79 -11.86
C ASP A 75 4.99 1.29 -11.91
N ILE A 76 6.08 0.89 -11.22
CA ILE A 76 6.48 -0.50 -11.08
C ILE A 76 5.54 -1.25 -10.12
N LEU A 77 5.26 -0.66 -8.95
CA LEU A 77 4.39 -1.24 -7.93
C LEU A 77 2.95 -1.43 -8.44
N ASP A 78 2.45 -0.53 -9.27
CA ASP A 78 1.08 -0.56 -9.79
C ASP A 78 0.86 -1.71 -10.78
N ARG A 79 1.93 -2.21 -11.41
CA ARG A 79 1.88 -3.37 -12.32
C ARG A 79 1.82 -4.70 -11.59
N LEU A 80 2.08 -4.73 -10.28
CA LEU A 80 1.98 -5.95 -9.49
C LEU A 80 0.56 -6.51 -9.58
N LEU A 81 0.44 -7.80 -9.82
CA LEU A 81 -0.85 -8.48 -9.89
C LEU A 81 -1.30 -8.90 -8.49
N VAL A 82 -2.54 -8.60 -8.17
CA VAL A 82 -3.16 -8.90 -6.90
C VAL A 82 -4.44 -9.70 -7.08
N GLN A 83 -4.79 -10.42 -6.01
CA GLN A 83 -6.05 -11.12 -5.85
C GLN A 83 -6.92 -10.34 -4.85
N CYS A 84 -8.17 -10.08 -5.21
CA CYS A 84 -9.14 -9.50 -4.31
C CYS A 84 -9.52 -10.50 -3.20
N LYS A 85 -9.38 -10.12 -1.94
CA LYS A 85 -9.74 -10.99 -0.80
C LYS A 85 -11.24 -11.23 -0.69
N ALA A 86 -12.06 -10.29 -1.19
CA ALA A 86 -13.52 -10.40 -1.12
C ALA A 86 -14.08 -11.32 -2.21
N CYS A 87 -13.92 -10.96 -3.48
CA CYS A 87 -14.50 -11.71 -4.60
C CYS A 87 -13.59 -12.80 -5.19
N ARG A 88 -12.33 -12.87 -4.74
CA ARG A 88 -11.29 -13.81 -5.24
C ARG A 88 -10.84 -13.59 -6.69
N GLN A 89 -11.28 -12.52 -7.34
CA GLN A 89 -10.78 -12.14 -8.67
C GLN A 89 -9.26 -11.92 -8.62
N ILE A 90 -8.55 -12.53 -9.57
CA ILE A 90 -7.09 -12.47 -9.72
C ILE A 90 -6.70 -11.57 -10.90
N ASN A 91 -5.39 -11.39 -11.10
CA ASN A 91 -4.79 -10.60 -12.18
C ASN A 91 -5.27 -9.14 -12.24
N ILE A 92 -5.66 -8.59 -11.09
CA ILE A 92 -5.96 -7.16 -10.96
C ILE A 92 -4.63 -6.45 -10.82
N GLN A 93 -4.34 -5.48 -11.68
CA GLN A 93 -3.21 -4.59 -11.44
C GLN A 93 -3.45 -3.83 -10.14
N ARG A 94 -2.46 -3.82 -9.25
CA ARG A 94 -2.53 -3.14 -7.97
C ARG A 94 -3.01 -1.69 -8.10
N GLY A 95 -2.52 -0.96 -9.10
CA GLY A 95 -2.93 0.43 -9.36
C GLY A 95 -4.41 0.60 -9.70
N ASN A 96 -5.05 -0.45 -10.21
CA ASN A 96 -6.48 -0.46 -10.58
C ASN A 96 -7.36 -1.13 -9.52
N PHE A 97 -6.79 -1.50 -8.36
CA PHE A 97 -7.54 -2.22 -7.34
C PHE A 97 -8.66 -1.37 -6.74
N ASP A 98 -8.48 -0.06 -6.59
CA ASP A 98 -9.51 0.82 -6.05
C ASP A 98 -10.72 0.89 -6.97
N GLU A 99 -10.51 0.94 -8.29
CA GLU A 99 -11.58 0.87 -9.28
C GLU A 99 -12.33 -0.47 -9.18
N HIS A 100 -11.60 -1.58 -9.06
CA HIS A 100 -12.19 -2.88 -8.79
C HIS A 100 -13.03 -2.87 -7.50
N SER A 101 -12.45 -2.41 -6.39
CA SER A 101 -13.08 -2.42 -5.06
C SER A 101 -14.37 -1.60 -5.03
N ASN A 102 -14.41 -0.46 -5.72
CA ASN A 102 -15.51 0.51 -5.66
C ASN A 102 -16.59 0.29 -6.72
N GLY A 103 -16.28 -0.35 -7.85
CA GLY A 103 -17.22 -0.44 -8.99
C GLY A 103 -17.51 -1.84 -9.52
N TYR A 104 -16.57 -2.78 -9.38
CA TYR A 104 -16.64 -4.07 -10.09
C TYR A 104 -16.63 -5.30 -9.17
N CYS A 105 -16.25 -5.13 -7.91
CA CYS A 105 -16.19 -6.22 -6.97
C CYS A 105 -17.60 -6.68 -6.59
N LEU A 106 -18.00 -7.84 -7.13
CA LEU A 106 -19.31 -8.48 -6.93
C LEU A 106 -19.66 -8.82 -5.47
N LYS A 107 -18.71 -8.64 -4.54
CA LYS A 107 -18.89 -8.91 -3.10
C LYS A 107 -18.59 -7.70 -2.21
N THR A 108 -18.25 -6.55 -2.78
CA THR A 108 -18.21 -5.32 -1.98
C THR A 108 -19.66 -4.97 -1.65
N PHE A 109 -19.99 -4.92 -0.37
CA PHE A 109 -21.29 -4.48 0.12
C PHE A 109 -21.61 -3.09 -0.45
N THR A 110 -22.37 -3.02 -1.53
CA THR A 110 -23.16 -1.82 -1.80
C THR A 110 -24.16 -1.76 -0.66
N ALA A 111 -23.96 -0.86 0.30
CA ALA A 111 -25.01 -0.52 1.23
C ALA A 111 -26.23 -0.14 0.40
N CYS A 112 -27.30 -0.91 0.54
CA CYS A 112 -28.55 -0.62 -0.13
C CYS A 112 -29.01 0.76 0.37
N LEU A 113 -28.92 1.79 -0.48
CA LEU A 113 -29.43 3.13 -0.18
C LEU A 113 -30.97 3.18 -0.18
N ALA A 114 -31.65 2.07 -0.49
CA ALA A 114 -33.10 1.98 -0.41
C ALA A 114 -33.52 1.79 1.07
N VAL A 115 -33.64 2.91 1.78
CA VAL A 115 -34.33 2.98 3.09
C VAL A 115 -35.81 2.58 2.98
N ASP A 116 -36.38 2.45 1.77
CA ASP A 116 -37.83 2.27 1.57
C ASP A 116 -38.26 1.01 0.81
N LEU A 117 -37.38 0.07 0.48
CA LEU A 117 -37.80 -1.19 -0.16
C LEU A 117 -37.64 -2.35 0.83
N LYS A 118 -38.75 -2.70 1.48
CA LYS A 118 -38.89 -3.97 2.21
C LYS A 118 -38.63 -5.11 1.21
N CYS A 119 -37.49 -5.79 1.34
CA CYS A 119 -37.28 -7.07 0.69
C CYS A 119 -38.29 -8.10 1.25
N PRO A 120 -38.89 -8.96 0.40
CA PRO A 120 -39.88 -9.97 0.80
C PRO A 120 -39.31 -11.08 1.68
#